data_AF-A0A8C5W2B7-F1
#
_entry.id   AF-A0A8C5W2B7-F1
#
_cell.length_a   1.000
_cell.length_b   1.000
_cell.length_c   1.000
_cell.angle_alpha   90.00
_cell.angle_beta   90.00
_cell.angle_gamma   90.00
#
_symmetry.space_group_name_H-M   'P 1'
#
loop_
_entity.id
_entity.type
_entity.pdbx_description
1 polymer ?
#
loop_
_entity_poly.entity_id
_entity_poly.type
_entity_poly.pdbx_seq_one_letter_code
_entity_poly.pdbx_strand_id
1 'polypeptide(L)'
;MGSKYPPSLRVCLPWWALALEAAFILVFFFYTSYDTSSKNQKTLMETYRGFQDVTVMAALGMSFLASSLRRYSWSGVAFSLFLLVLGVQWALLVDGFLENVSTGKVVITLLRAQLATMSAVSVLISLGAILGKANLLQLLVMVPLEVTAFSTMRMVNRRFLNTHIHNAVLAGGVAVGASCHLISSPWLAMVLGFVAGLISSAGAECLPVCFNQVLGVHDTCGVYYTFSLPGLLGGITYIVLLTLQISWTKNSMFVPKSQNMEKTSYN
;
A
#
# COMPACT_ATOMS: atom_id res chain seq x y z
N MET A 1 -43.52 16.84 2.06
CA MET A 1 -42.29 17.48 2.58
C MET A 1 -41.21 16.41 2.71
N GLY A 2 -40.37 16.26 1.69
CA GLY A 2 -39.26 15.30 1.70
C GLY A 2 -38.15 15.79 2.60
N SER A 3 -37.69 14.91 3.50
CA SER A 3 -36.69 15.20 4.51
C SER A 3 -35.36 15.62 3.87
N LYS A 4 -34.89 16.85 4.16
CA LYS A 4 -33.59 17.41 3.72
C LYS A 4 -32.43 16.86 4.58
N TYR A 5 -32.25 15.54 4.61
CA TYR A 5 -30.99 14.95 5.07
C TYR A 5 -30.32 14.30 3.87
N PRO A 6 -29.01 14.51 3.64
CA PRO A 6 -28.29 13.69 2.68
C PRO A 6 -28.52 12.22 3.06
N PRO A 7 -28.81 11.33 2.09
CA PRO A 7 -29.08 9.94 2.38
C PRO A 7 -27.96 9.39 3.24
N SER A 8 -28.31 8.71 4.32
CA SER A 8 -27.33 8.19 5.26
C SER A 8 -26.35 7.29 4.50
N LEU A 9 -25.09 7.73 4.39
CA LEU A 9 -23.99 6.99 3.77
C LEU A 9 -23.87 5.54 4.27
N ARG A 10 -24.45 5.25 5.44
CA ARG A 10 -24.56 3.92 6.06
C ARG A 10 -25.30 2.88 5.22
N VAL A 11 -26.29 3.28 4.41
CA VAL A 11 -27.02 2.34 3.54
C VAL A 11 -26.38 2.26 2.17
N CYS A 12 -25.91 3.39 1.63
CA CYS A 12 -25.36 3.44 0.27
C CYS A 12 -24.02 2.69 0.15
N LEU A 13 -23.16 2.79 1.16
CA LEU A 13 -21.79 2.28 1.11
C LEU A 13 -21.68 0.74 1.10
N PRO A 14 -22.47 -0.03 1.87
CA PRO A 14 -22.55 -1.49 1.72
C PRO A 14 -23.02 -1.92 0.33
N TRP A 15 -24.00 -1.21 -0.26
CA TRP A 15 -24.47 -1.52 -1.61
C TRP A 15 -23.39 -1.28 -2.67
N TRP A 16 -22.59 -0.21 -2.56
CA TRP A 16 -21.45 0.02 -3.43
C TRP A 16 -20.36 -1.05 -3.28
N ALA A 17 -20.06 -1.48 -2.05
CA ALA A 17 -19.09 -2.54 -1.82
C ALA A 17 -19.56 -3.89 -2.41
N LEU A 18 -20.84 -4.23 -2.23
CA LEU A 18 -21.42 -5.45 -2.82
C LEU A 18 -21.43 -5.40 -4.35
N ALA A 19 -21.76 -4.25 -4.94
CA ALA A 19 -21.71 -4.07 -6.39
C ALA A 19 -20.29 -4.23 -6.95
N LEU A 20 -19.29 -3.70 -6.24
CA LEU A 20 -17.87 -3.81 -6.58
C LEU A 20 -17.39 -5.27 -6.49
N GLU A 21 -17.76 -5.99 -5.44
CA GLU A 21 -17.43 -7.42 -5.29
C GLU A 21 -18.10 -8.27 -6.38
N ALA A 22 -19.37 -8.00 -6.69
CA ALA A 22 -20.08 -8.69 -7.77
C ALA A 22 -19.41 -8.44 -9.14
N ALA A 23 -18.93 -7.21 -9.38
CA ALA A 23 -18.16 -6.89 -10.58
C ALA A 23 -16.83 -7.67 -10.64
N PHE A 24 -16.11 -7.77 -9.53
CA PHE A 24 -14.90 -8.60 -9.45
C PHE A 24 -15.19 -10.07 -9.75
N ILE A 25 -16.23 -10.65 -9.15
CA ILE A 25 -16.62 -12.04 -9.41
C ILE A 25 -16.88 -12.27 -10.90
N LEU A 26 -17.61 -11.35 -11.55
CA LEU A 26 -17.92 -11.43 -12.97
C LEU A 26 -16.64 -11.36 -13.82
N VAL A 27 -15.74 -10.41 -13.53
CA VAL A 27 -14.46 -10.28 -14.24
C VAL A 27 -13.60 -11.53 -14.05
N PHE A 28 -13.50 -12.05 -12.82
CA PHE A 28 -12.74 -13.28 -12.56
C PHE A 28 -13.32 -14.47 -13.31
N PHE A 29 -14.64 -14.62 -13.35
CA PHE A 29 -15.31 -15.70 -14.08
C PHE A 29 -14.95 -15.72 -15.57
N PHE A 30 -14.89 -14.56 -16.23
CA PHE A 30 -14.56 -14.50 -17.65
C PHE A 30 -13.06 -14.60 -17.96
N TYR A 31 -12.22 -13.96 -17.14
CA TYR A 31 -10.80 -13.76 -17.48
C TYR A 31 -9.85 -14.73 -16.78
N THR A 32 -10.28 -15.46 -15.75
CA THR A 32 -9.38 -16.32 -14.98
C THR A 32 -9.55 -17.80 -15.30
N SER A 33 -8.43 -18.51 -15.33
CA SER A 33 -8.39 -19.96 -15.46
C SER A 33 -7.41 -20.51 -14.43
N TYR A 34 -7.70 -21.70 -13.91
CA TYR A 34 -6.82 -22.37 -12.96
C TYR A 34 -5.89 -23.32 -13.70
N ASP A 35 -4.62 -23.33 -13.28
CA ASP A 35 -3.66 -24.31 -13.78
C ASP A 35 -4.02 -25.68 -13.20
N THR A 36 -4.57 -26.58 -14.03
CA THR A 36 -4.83 -27.98 -13.68
C THR A 36 -3.59 -28.86 -13.80
N SER A 37 -2.42 -28.30 -14.12
CA SER A 37 -1.19 -29.07 -14.26
C SER A 37 -0.82 -29.77 -12.96
N SER A 38 -0.76 -31.10 -13.02
CA SER A 38 -0.23 -31.99 -11.97
C SER A 38 1.24 -31.63 -11.68
N LYS A 39 1.47 -30.65 -10.81
CA LYS A 39 2.80 -30.30 -10.32
C LYS A 39 3.20 -31.27 -9.23
N ASN A 40 4.50 -31.58 -9.16
CA ASN A 40 5.09 -32.41 -8.11
C ASN A 40 4.58 -31.98 -6.71
N GLN A 41 4.02 -32.92 -5.96
CA GLN A 41 3.38 -32.65 -4.67
C GLN A 41 4.32 -31.95 -3.67
N LYS A 42 5.63 -32.24 -3.73
CA LYS A 42 6.65 -31.59 -2.89
C LYS A 42 6.79 -30.08 -3.18
N THR A 43 6.91 -29.68 -4.44
CA THR A 43 7.06 -28.26 -4.81
C THR A 43 5.79 -27.46 -4.56
N LEU A 44 4.62 -28.11 -4.71
CA LEU A 44 3.33 -27.50 -4.36
C LEU A 44 3.24 -27.23 -2.85
N MET A 45 3.67 -28.18 -2.01
CA MET A 45 3.67 -28.03 -0.55
C MET A 45 4.61 -26.90 -0.09
N GLU A 46 5.80 -26.80 -0.67
CA GLU A 46 6.76 -25.72 -0.37
C GLU A 46 6.20 -24.34 -0.75
N THR A 47 5.60 -24.22 -1.95
CA THR A 47 4.97 -22.97 -2.39
C THR A 47 3.77 -22.61 -1.52
N TYR A 48 2.99 -23.61 -1.10
CA TYR A 48 1.84 -23.40 -0.22
C TYR A 48 2.25 -22.89 1.15
N ARG A 49 3.32 -23.43 1.73
CA ARG A 49 3.85 -22.94 3.00
C ARG A 49 4.28 -21.47 2.91
N GLY A 50 5.02 -21.11 1.86
CA GLY A 50 5.41 -19.71 1.63
C GLY A 50 4.21 -18.78 1.43
N PHE A 51 3.20 -19.21 0.68
CA PHE A 51 1.95 -18.46 0.51
C PHE A 51 1.20 -18.27 1.84
N GLN A 52 1.12 -19.33 2.65
CA GLN A 52 0.45 -19.29 3.95
C GLN A 52 1.14 -18.31 4.91
N ASP A 53 2.46 -18.36 5.02
CA ASP A 53 3.24 -17.48 5.89
C ASP A 53 3.00 -16.00 5.53
N VAL A 54 3.02 -15.68 4.24
CA VAL A 54 2.74 -14.33 3.72
C VAL A 54 1.31 -13.91 4.00
N THR A 55 0.34 -14.79 3.76
CA THR A 55 -1.08 -14.47 3.94
C THR A 55 -1.41 -14.28 5.42
N VAL A 56 -0.83 -15.08 6.31
CA VAL A 56 -0.96 -14.93 7.76
C VAL A 56 -0.31 -13.64 8.24
N MET A 57 0.87 -13.29 7.72
CA MET A 57 1.52 -12.00 8.01
C MET A 57 0.65 -10.82 7.57
N ALA A 58 0.05 -10.87 6.38
CA ALA A 58 -0.80 -9.80 5.87
C ALA A 58 -2.12 -9.70 6.63
N ALA A 59 -2.83 -10.84 6.79
CA ALA A 59 -4.15 -10.87 7.38
C ALA A 59 -4.13 -10.68 8.89
N LEU A 60 -3.32 -11.45 9.62
CA LEU A 60 -3.24 -11.35 11.08
C LEU A 60 -2.21 -10.32 11.51
N GLY A 61 -1.01 -10.33 10.94
CA GLY A 61 0.06 -9.40 11.34
C GLY A 61 -0.31 -7.94 11.11
N MET A 62 -0.44 -7.53 9.84
CA MET A 62 -0.68 -6.11 9.50
C MET A 62 -2.05 -5.61 10.00
N SER A 63 -3.10 -6.43 9.91
CA SER A 63 -4.45 -6.00 10.31
C SER A 63 -4.64 -5.89 11.83
N PHE A 64 -4.04 -6.78 12.65
CA PHE A 64 -4.09 -6.60 14.10
C PHE A 64 -3.11 -5.54 14.59
N LEU A 65 -2.02 -5.27 13.87
CA LEU A 65 -1.14 -4.15 14.20
C LEU A 65 -1.89 -2.81 14.10
N ALA A 66 -2.76 -2.66 13.10
CA ALA A 66 -3.71 -1.54 12.98
C ALA A 66 -4.70 -1.44 14.17
N SER A 67 -4.91 -2.54 14.91
CA SER A 67 -5.79 -2.61 16.09
C SER A 67 -5.20 -1.94 17.34
N SER A 68 -3.90 -1.65 17.35
CA SER A 68 -3.19 -1.04 18.49
C SER A 68 -3.73 0.36 18.90
N LEU A 69 -4.57 0.98 18.08
CA LEU A 69 -5.25 2.24 18.39
C LEU A 69 -6.53 2.02 19.20
N ARG A 70 -6.46 2.39 20.50
CA ARG A 70 -7.48 2.14 21.55
C ARG A 70 -8.93 2.58 21.23
N ARG A 71 -9.15 3.55 20.33
CA ARG A 71 -10.50 4.04 19.96
C ARG A 71 -11.07 3.45 18.66
N TYR A 72 -10.26 2.81 17.82
CA TYR A 72 -10.67 2.36 16.47
C TYR A 72 -10.32 0.90 16.16
N SER A 73 -9.92 0.14 17.18
CA SER A 73 -9.44 -1.24 17.10
C SER A 73 -10.25 -2.16 16.16
N TRP A 74 -11.55 -2.34 16.40
CA TRP A 74 -12.40 -3.23 15.58
C TRP A 74 -12.59 -2.74 14.14
N SER A 75 -12.74 -1.43 13.96
CA SER A 75 -12.92 -0.83 12.64
C SER A 75 -11.63 -0.86 11.81
N GLY A 76 -10.48 -0.69 12.45
CA GLY A 76 -9.16 -0.75 11.80
C GLY A 76 -8.84 -2.14 11.30
N VAL A 77 -9.14 -3.19 12.09
CA VAL A 77 -9.00 -4.58 11.66
C VAL A 77 -9.92 -4.87 10.47
N ALA A 78 -11.20 -4.48 10.54
CA ALA A 78 -12.16 -4.72 9.47
C ALA A 78 -11.77 -4.03 8.16
N PHE A 79 -11.36 -2.75 8.21
CA PHE A 79 -10.89 -2.04 7.02
C PHE A 79 -9.60 -2.64 6.46
N SER A 80 -8.65 -3.03 7.30
CA SER A 80 -7.41 -3.67 6.84
C SER A 80 -7.67 -4.99 6.13
N LEU A 81 -8.54 -5.85 6.70
CA LEU A 81 -8.92 -7.12 6.06
C LEU A 81 -9.69 -6.91 4.75
N PHE A 82 -10.61 -5.95 4.72
CA PHE A 82 -11.36 -5.62 3.51
C PHE A 82 -10.45 -5.12 2.38
N LEU A 83 -9.53 -4.20 2.70
CA LEU A 83 -8.58 -3.66 1.72
C LEU A 83 -7.55 -4.71 1.29
N LEU A 84 -7.19 -5.66 2.15
CA LEU A 84 -6.35 -6.80 1.79
C LEU A 84 -7.03 -7.67 0.72
N VAL A 85 -8.30 -8.02 0.92
CA VAL A 85 -9.06 -8.83 -0.06
C VAL A 85 -9.18 -8.09 -1.39
N LEU A 86 -9.61 -6.83 -1.36
CA LEU A 86 -9.71 -6.00 -2.57
C LEU A 86 -8.36 -5.83 -3.27
N GLY A 87 -7.29 -5.60 -2.49
CA GLY A 87 -5.94 -5.43 -3.01
C GLY A 87 -5.42 -6.69 -3.68
N VAL A 88 -5.68 -7.87 -3.11
CA VAL A 88 -5.29 -9.17 -3.70
C VAL A 88 -6.06 -9.43 -4.99
N GLN A 89 -7.38 -9.22 -4.99
CA GLN A 89 -8.20 -9.41 -6.19
C GLN A 89 -7.76 -8.48 -7.33
N TRP A 90 -7.53 -7.21 -7.02
CA TRP A 90 -7.05 -6.24 -8.01
C TRP A 90 -5.63 -6.56 -8.48
N ALA A 91 -4.71 -6.91 -7.57
CA ALA A 91 -3.34 -7.29 -7.92
C ALA A 91 -3.29 -8.50 -8.85
N LEU A 92 -4.11 -9.53 -8.60
CA LEU A 92 -4.21 -10.70 -9.47
C LEU A 92 -4.66 -10.34 -10.89
N LEU A 93 -5.62 -9.41 -11.03
CA LEU A 93 -6.04 -8.92 -12.34
C LEU A 93 -4.91 -8.13 -13.01
N VAL A 94 -4.29 -7.18 -12.30
CA VAL A 94 -3.22 -6.34 -12.84
C VAL A 94 -2.02 -7.19 -13.28
N ASP A 95 -1.51 -8.08 -12.43
CA ASP A 95 -0.42 -9.00 -12.76
C ASP A 95 -0.81 -9.94 -13.91
N GLY A 96 -2.08 -10.37 -13.94
CA GLY A 96 -2.65 -11.16 -15.03
C GLY A 96 -2.61 -10.44 -16.38
N PHE A 97 -3.14 -9.22 -16.44
CA PHE A 97 -3.17 -8.40 -17.65
C PHE A 97 -1.78 -7.94 -18.09
N LEU A 98 -0.88 -7.60 -17.15
CA LEU A 98 0.48 -7.16 -17.47
C LEU A 98 1.34 -8.28 -18.07
N GLU A 99 1.15 -9.53 -17.63
CA GLU A 99 1.92 -10.67 -18.13
C GLU A 99 1.31 -11.31 -19.39
N ASN A 100 -0.02 -11.36 -19.50
CA ASN A 100 -0.73 -12.14 -20.51
C ASN A 100 -1.46 -11.28 -21.55
N VAL A 101 -0.88 -10.14 -21.95
CA VAL A 101 -1.46 -9.20 -22.95
C VAL A 101 -1.87 -9.92 -24.24
N SER A 102 -1.15 -10.98 -24.65
CA SER A 102 -1.43 -11.70 -25.91
C SER A 102 -2.44 -12.85 -25.81
N THR A 103 -2.63 -13.48 -24.64
CA THR A 103 -3.48 -14.69 -24.51
C THR A 103 -4.85 -14.41 -23.90
N GLY A 104 -5.05 -13.23 -23.30
CA GLY A 104 -6.34 -12.77 -22.78
C GLY A 104 -6.89 -13.56 -21.60
N LYS A 105 -6.19 -14.61 -21.14
CA LYS A 105 -6.56 -15.45 -19.98
C LYS A 105 -5.50 -15.38 -18.89
N VAL A 106 -5.95 -15.12 -17.67
CA VAL A 106 -5.12 -15.01 -16.47
C VAL A 106 -5.07 -16.38 -15.79
N VAL A 107 -3.91 -17.04 -15.83
CA VAL A 107 -3.72 -18.32 -15.14
C VAL A 107 -3.38 -18.04 -13.67
N ILE A 108 -4.25 -18.47 -12.75
CA ILE A 108 -4.02 -18.30 -11.32
C ILE A 108 -3.15 -19.46 -10.80
N THR A 109 -1.96 -19.12 -10.29
CA THR A 109 -1.05 -20.04 -9.60
C THR A 109 -0.80 -19.54 -8.18
N LEU A 110 -0.49 -20.45 -7.26
CA LEU A 110 -0.16 -20.12 -5.87
C LEU A 110 0.92 -19.05 -5.72
N LEU A 111 1.97 -19.10 -6.55
CA LEU A 111 3.02 -18.08 -6.60
C LEU A 111 2.48 -16.70 -7.00
N ARG A 112 1.56 -16.63 -7.97
CA ARG A 112 0.91 -15.38 -8.38
C ARG A 112 0.03 -14.84 -7.26
N ALA A 113 -0.66 -15.71 -6.52
CA ALA A 113 -1.41 -15.31 -5.33
C ALA A 113 -0.48 -14.76 -4.23
N GLN A 114 0.69 -15.37 -3.99
CA GLN A 114 1.69 -14.86 -3.05
C GLN A 114 2.29 -13.51 -3.48
N LEU A 115 2.52 -13.32 -4.78
CA LEU A 115 2.98 -12.02 -5.29
C LEU A 115 1.86 -10.98 -5.17
N ALA A 116 0.61 -11.33 -5.49
CA ALA A 116 -0.53 -10.44 -5.33
C ALA A 116 -0.71 -9.97 -3.88
N THR A 117 -0.62 -10.89 -2.90
CA THR A 117 -0.68 -10.55 -1.48
C THR A 117 0.46 -9.62 -1.06
N MET A 118 1.67 -9.78 -1.60
CA MET A 118 2.78 -8.83 -1.36
C MET A 118 2.47 -7.40 -1.86
N SER A 119 1.75 -7.23 -2.98
CA SER A 119 1.31 -5.89 -3.42
C SER A 119 0.25 -5.33 -2.49
N ALA A 120 -0.68 -6.17 -2.04
CA ALA A 120 -1.71 -5.73 -1.09
C ALA A 120 -1.11 -5.33 0.27
N VAL A 121 -0.01 -5.97 0.71
CA VAL A 121 0.71 -5.58 1.94
C VAL A 121 1.24 -4.15 1.84
N SER A 122 1.67 -3.66 0.66
CA SER A 122 2.08 -2.25 0.51
C SER A 122 0.95 -1.28 0.86
N VAL A 123 -0.28 -1.58 0.42
CA VAL A 123 -1.49 -0.82 0.77
C VAL A 123 -1.75 -0.83 2.27
N LEU A 124 -1.54 -1.98 2.93
CA LEU A 124 -1.71 -2.09 4.39
C LEU A 124 -0.68 -1.27 5.15
N ILE A 125 0.55 -1.16 4.63
CA ILE A 125 1.58 -0.29 5.20
C ILE A 125 1.15 1.18 5.09
N SER A 126 0.70 1.62 3.91
CA SER A 126 0.20 2.98 3.70
C SER A 126 -1.03 3.29 4.56
N LEU A 127 -1.96 2.33 4.65
CA LEU A 127 -3.13 2.40 5.53
C LEU A 127 -2.73 2.61 6.99
N GLY A 128 -1.70 1.91 7.47
CA GLY A 128 -1.17 2.07 8.83
C GLY A 128 -0.75 3.50 9.16
N ALA A 129 -0.27 4.25 8.17
CA ALA A 129 0.12 5.66 8.35
C ALA A 129 -1.07 6.62 8.46
N ILE A 130 -2.21 6.28 7.84
CA ILE A 130 -3.37 7.17 7.70
C ILE A 130 -4.57 6.68 8.51
N LEU A 131 -4.39 5.61 9.29
CA LEU A 131 -5.46 4.98 10.03
C LEU A 131 -6.12 5.98 11.01
N GLY A 132 -7.44 6.13 10.90
CA GLY A 132 -8.22 7.09 11.68
C GLY A 132 -8.30 8.50 11.10
N LYS A 133 -7.58 8.82 10.02
CA LYS A 133 -7.67 10.11 9.30
C LYS A 133 -8.35 10.00 7.93
N ALA A 134 -8.32 8.83 7.29
CA ALA A 134 -8.90 8.60 5.96
C ALA A 134 -10.35 8.08 6.02
N ASN A 135 -11.16 8.48 5.04
CA ASN A 135 -12.50 7.93 4.81
C ASN A 135 -12.43 6.62 4.00
N LEU A 136 -13.42 5.73 4.11
CA LEU A 136 -13.41 4.46 3.39
C LEU A 136 -13.36 4.64 1.86
N LEU A 137 -14.03 5.66 1.33
CA LEU A 137 -13.97 5.98 -0.11
C LEU A 137 -12.54 6.36 -0.55
N GLN A 138 -11.81 7.09 0.30
CA GLN A 138 -10.43 7.46 0.03
C GLN A 138 -9.51 6.23 0.05
N LEU A 139 -9.75 5.31 0.98
CA LEU A 139 -9.04 4.02 1.04
C LEU A 139 -9.36 3.15 -0.18
N LEU A 140 -10.61 3.14 -0.64
CA LEU A 140 -11.03 2.38 -1.82
C LEU A 140 -10.36 2.87 -3.11
N VAL A 141 -10.08 4.17 -3.23
CA VAL A 141 -9.32 4.75 -4.35
C VAL A 141 -7.82 4.51 -4.18
N MET A 142 -7.32 4.49 -2.95
CA MET A 142 -5.91 4.24 -2.65
C MET A 142 -5.48 2.84 -3.12
N VAL A 143 -6.29 1.81 -2.88
CA VAL A 143 -5.96 0.41 -3.22
C VAL A 143 -5.59 0.22 -4.70
N PRO A 144 -6.44 0.53 -5.69
CA PRO A 144 -6.12 0.25 -7.08
C PRO A 144 -4.92 1.06 -7.58
N LEU A 145 -4.73 2.29 -7.09
CA LEU A 145 -3.60 3.15 -7.46
C LEU A 145 -2.27 2.62 -6.91
N GLU A 146 -2.22 2.28 -5.63
CA GLU A 146 -1.01 1.79 -5.00
C GLU A 146 -0.65 0.38 -5.48
N VAL A 147 -1.64 -0.51 -5.59
CA VAL A 147 -1.42 -1.86 -6.11
C VAL A 147 -0.93 -1.83 -7.55
N THR A 148 -1.45 -0.97 -8.42
CA THR A 148 -0.95 -0.87 -9.82
C THR A 148 0.46 -0.34 -9.88
N ALA A 149 0.78 0.72 -9.12
CA ALA A 149 2.13 1.25 -9.04
C ALA A 149 3.12 0.20 -8.53
N PHE A 150 2.76 -0.52 -7.46
CA PHE A 150 3.62 -1.56 -6.90
C PHE A 150 3.76 -2.78 -7.82
N SER A 151 2.68 -3.20 -8.47
CA SER A 151 2.68 -4.35 -9.39
C SER A 151 3.51 -4.06 -10.65
N THR A 152 3.40 -2.85 -11.21
CA THR A 152 4.25 -2.44 -12.34
C THR A 152 5.72 -2.33 -11.94
N MET A 153 6.04 -1.72 -10.79
CA MET A 153 7.40 -1.68 -10.24
C MET A 153 7.98 -3.11 -10.09
N ARG A 154 7.20 -4.02 -9.50
CA ARG A 154 7.58 -5.43 -9.37
C ARG A 154 7.86 -6.07 -10.71
N MET A 155 6.98 -5.87 -11.69
CA MET A 155 7.14 -6.45 -13.03
C MET A 155 8.42 -5.99 -13.70
N VAL A 156 8.75 -4.70 -13.57
CA VAL A 156 10.01 -4.13 -14.06
C VAL A 156 11.19 -4.77 -13.32
N ASN A 157 11.18 -4.79 -11.99
CA ASN A 157 12.28 -5.37 -11.20
C ASN A 157 12.49 -6.86 -11.49
N ARG A 158 11.41 -7.62 -11.66
CA ARG A 158 11.49 -9.04 -12.02
C ARG A 158 12.11 -9.24 -13.39
N ARG A 159 11.80 -8.39 -14.38
CA ARG A 159 12.33 -8.51 -15.74
C ARG A 159 13.78 -8.05 -15.87
N PHE A 160 14.16 -6.97 -15.18
CA PHE A 160 15.46 -6.32 -15.36
C PHE A 160 16.48 -6.67 -14.28
N LEU A 161 16.04 -6.95 -13.04
CA LEU A 161 16.90 -7.09 -11.88
C LEU A 161 16.83 -8.50 -11.26
N ASN A 162 15.85 -9.35 -11.58
CA ASN A 162 15.67 -10.68 -10.95
C ASN A 162 15.64 -10.68 -9.41
N THR A 163 15.41 -9.53 -8.77
CA THR A 163 15.42 -9.37 -7.31
C THR A 163 14.11 -9.83 -6.64
N HIS A 164 14.21 -10.30 -5.40
CA HIS A 164 13.05 -10.63 -4.58
C HIS A 164 12.31 -9.38 -4.06
N ILE A 165 11.01 -9.29 -4.33
CA ILE A 165 10.20 -8.08 -4.04
C ILE A 165 9.90 -7.85 -2.56
N HIS A 166 10.11 -8.86 -1.70
CA HIS A 166 9.77 -8.81 -0.27
C HIS A 166 10.47 -7.62 0.42
N ASN A 167 11.74 -7.41 0.11
CA ASN A 167 12.55 -6.33 0.67
C ASN A 167 12.06 -4.94 0.22
N ALA A 168 11.54 -4.82 -1.00
CA ALA A 168 10.99 -3.56 -1.50
C ALA A 168 9.66 -3.20 -0.81
N VAL A 169 8.80 -4.19 -0.49
CA VAL A 169 7.58 -3.96 0.29
C VAL A 169 7.94 -3.48 1.71
N LEU A 170 8.87 -4.18 2.37
CA LEU A 170 9.27 -3.88 3.74
C LEU A 170 9.93 -2.50 3.88
N ALA A 171 10.74 -2.10 2.89
CA ALA A 171 11.35 -0.78 2.82
C ALA A 171 10.33 0.37 2.93
N GLY A 172 9.15 0.21 2.33
CA GLY A 172 8.06 1.19 2.46
C GLY A 172 7.61 1.39 3.91
N GLY A 173 7.49 0.29 4.66
CA GLY A 173 7.12 0.35 6.08
C GLY A 173 8.18 1.02 6.94
N VAL A 174 9.45 0.73 6.66
CA VAL A 174 10.59 1.36 7.35
C VAL A 174 10.61 2.87 7.11
N ALA A 175 10.42 3.32 5.87
CA ALA A 175 10.43 4.74 5.52
C ALA A 175 9.25 5.51 6.14
N VAL A 176 8.06 4.92 6.14
CA VAL A 176 6.85 5.56 6.66
C VAL A 176 6.84 5.61 8.20
N GLY A 177 7.52 4.67 8.87
CA GLY A 177 7.45 4.46 10.32
C GLY A 177 7.68 5.70 11.18
N ALA A 178 8.79 6.41 10.99
CA ALA A 178 9.14 7.58 11.83
C ALA A 178 8.19 8.78 11.60
N SER A 179 7.76 9.00 10.35
CA SER A 179 6.91 10.12 9.96
C SER A 179 5.40 9.84 10.05
N CYS A 180 4.98 8.62 10.39
CA CYS A 180 3.58 8.18 10.28
C CYS A 180 2.58 9.13 10.97
N HIS A 181 2.92 9.66 12.15
CA HIS A 181 2.01 10.53 12.89
C HIS A 181 1.81 11.91 12.22
N LEU A 182 2.82 12.41 11.51
CA LEU A 182 2.80 13.70 10.79
C LEU A 182 2.12 13.60 9.42
N ILE A 183 2.11 12.40 8.82
CA ILE A 183 1.46 12.17 7.54
C ILE A 183 -0.05 12.39 7.71
N SER A 184 -0.54 13.44 7.04
CA SER A 184 -1.95 13.84 7.11
C SER A 184 -2.76 13.37 5.91
N SER A 185 -2.09 12.96 4.82
CA SER A 185 -2.73 12.62 3.56
C SER A 185 -2.22 11.30 2.98
N PRO A 186 -3.07 10.47 2.36
CA PRO A 186 -2.67 9.18 1.82
C PRO A 186 -1.62 9.22 0.73
N TRP A 187 -1.69 10.22 -0.14
CA TRP A 187 -0.78 10.33 -1.27
C TRP A 187 0.67 10.51 -0.81
N LEU A 188 0.92 11.18 0.33
CA LEU A 188 2.26 11.27 0.92
C LEU A 188 2.78 9.90 1.35
N ALA A 189 1.94 9.07 1.99
CA ALA A 189 2.33 7.71 2.39
C ALA A 189 2.64 6.83 1.17
N MET A 190 1.78 6.89 0.14
CA MET A 190 1.97 6.13 -1.10
C MET A 190 3.27 6.52 -1.81
N VAL A 191 3.53 7.83 -1.97
CA VAL A 191 4.74 8.31 -2.66
C VAL A 191 5.99 7.94 -1.87
N LEU A 192 5.98 8.14 -0.54
CA LEU A 192 7.09 7.78 0.32
C LEU A 192 7.39 6.28 0.27
N GLY A 193 6.36 5.44 0.34
CA GLY A 193 6.47 3.99 0.23
C GLY A 193 6.99 3.54 -1.14
N PHE A 194 6.48 4.14 -2.22
CA PHE A 194 6.93 3.84 -3.58
C PHE A 194 8.40 4.22 -3.82
N VAL A 195 8.81 5.41 -3.38
CA VAL A 195 10.20 5.87 -3.48
C VAL A 195 11.14 4.97 -2.65
N ALA A 196 10.73 4.59 -1.45
CA ALA A 196 11.47 3.63 -0.63
C ALA A 196 11.61 2.26 -1.30
N GLY A 197 10.55 1.78 -1.95
CA GLY A 197 10.57 0.54 -2.74
C GLY A 197 11.53 0.60 -3.93
N LEU A 198 11.58 1.74 -4.64
CA LEU A 198 12.54 1.96 -5.73
C LEU A 198 13.99 2.00 -5.22
N ILE A 199 14.25 2.70 -4.11
CA ILE A 199 15.59 2.75 -3.50
C ILE A 199 16.04 1.36 -3.06
N SER A 200 15.15 0.59 -2.42
CA SER A 200 15.44 -0.79 -2.01
C SER A 200 15.72 -1.69 -3.21
N SER A 201 14.92 -1.59 -4.27
CA SER A 201 15.13 -2.44 -5.45
C SER A 201 16.36 -2.07 -6.27
N ALA A 202 16.66 -0.78 -6.46
CA ALA A 202 17.89 -0.35 -7.12
C ALA A 202 19.11 -0.69 -6.25
N GLY A 203 18.97 -0.55 -4.94
CA GLY A 203 19.99 -0.90 -3.97
C GLY A 203 20.34 -2.39 -3.98
N ALA A 204 19.34 -3.27 -4.14
CA ALA A 204 19.54 -4.73 -4.20
C ALA A 204 20.48 -5.17 -5.34
N GLU A 205 20.57 -4.39 -6.42
CA GLU A 205 21.48 -4.65 -7.53
C GLU A 205 22.82 -3.94 -7.36
N CYS A 206 22.79 -2.62 -7.11
CA CYS A 206 24.01 -1.81 -7.15
C CYS A 206 24.87 -1.98 -5.90
N LEU A 207 24.27 -2.13 -4.71
CA LEU A 207 25.02 -2.13 -3.45
C LEU A 207 25.85 -3.40 -3.24
N PRO A 208 25.36 -4.63 -3.50
CA PRO A 208 26.19 -5.82 -3.34
C PRO A 208 27.44 -5.78 -4.22
N VAL A 209 27.32 -5.27 -5.46
CA VAL A 209 28.46 -5.12 -6.37
C VAL A 209 29.47 -4.12 -5.81
N CYS A 210 29.01 -2.93 -5.39
CA CYS A 210 29.89 -1.89 -4.83
C CYS A 210 30.50 -2.29 -3.48
N PHE A 211 29.72 -2.81 -2.54
CA PHE A 211 30.18 -3.16 -1.19
C PHE A 211 31.14 -4.35 -1.20
N ASN A 212 30.85 -5.37 -2.00
CA ASN A 212 31.70 -6.55 -2.07
C ASN A 212 33.06 -6.20 -2.72
N GLN A 213 33.05 -5.35 -3.75
CA GLN A 213 34.26 -5.03 -4.51
C GLN A 213 35.12 -3.93 -3.86
N VAL A 214 34.53 -3.01 -3.09
CA VAL A 214 35.23 -1.83 -2.52
C VAL A 214 35.43 -1.92 -1.01
N LEU A 215 34.46 -2.46 -0.26
CA LEU A 215 34.46 -2.45 1.21
C LEU A 215 34.67 -3.84 1.84
N GLY A 216 34.58 -4.92 1.06
CA GLY A 216 34.72 -6.31 1.55
C GLY A 216 33.60 -6.74 2.52
N VAL A 217 32.55 -5.95 2.69
CA VAL A 217 31.43 -6.23 3.61
C VAL A 217 30.35 -6.99 2.86
N HIS A 218 30.01 -8.19 3.34
CA HIS A 218 28.95 -9.03 2.79
C HIS A 218 27.62 -8.73 3.47
N ASP A 219 26.65 -8.20 2.72
CA ASP A 219 25.27 -8.03 3.17
C ASP A 219 24.38 -9.16 2.63
N THR A 220 24.39 -10.30 3.33
CA THR A 220 23.65 -11.51 2.93
C THR A 220 22.14 -11.34 2.95
N CYS A 221 21.62 -10.53 3.88
CA CYS A 221 20.19 -10.33 4.09
C CYS A 221 19.67 -9.05 3.42
N GLY A 222 20.55 -8.24 2.83
CA GLY A 222 20.16 -6.99 2.19
C GLY A 222 19.69 -5.93 3.18
N VAL A 223 20.25 -5.93 4.39
CA VAL A 223 19.81 -5.06 5.48
C VAL A 223 19.97 -3.59 5.11
N TYR A 224 21.04 -3.25 4.37
CA TYR A 224 21.38 -1.86 4.08
C TYR A 224 20.36 -1.19 3.15
N TYR A 225 19.99 -1.85 2.06
CA TYR A 225 19.01 -1.31 1.10
C TYR A 225 17.56 -1.48 1.55
N THR A 226 17.29 -2.44 2.45
CA THR A 226 15.92 -2.69 2.96
C THR A 226 15.57 -1.83 4.16
N PHE A 227 16.53 -1.58 5.06
CA PHE A 227 16.26 -0.90 6.33
C PHE A 227 17.03 0.42 6.46
N SER A 228 18.35 0.43 6.18
CA SER A 228 19.17 1.61 6.44
C SER A 228 18.84 2.79 5.51
N LEU A 229 18.83 2.57 4.19
CA LEU A 229 18.51 3.63 3.21
C LEU A 229 17.05 4.12 3.32
N PRO A 230 16.04 3.23 3.39
CA PRO A 230 14.66 3.66 3.59
C PRO A 230 14.44 4.31 4.96
N GLY A 231 15.14 3.86 6.00
CA GLY A 231 15.08 4.49 7.33
C GLY A 231 15.66 5.89 7.34
N LEU A 232 16.77 6.12 6.64
CA LEU A 232 17.33 7.47 6.44
C LEU A 232 16.34 8.36 5.68
N LEU A 233 15.73 7.85 4.61
CA LEU A 233 14.69 8.56 3.87
C LEU A 233 13.52 8.96 4.78
N GLY A 234 13.05 8.05 5.64
CA GLY A 234 12.01 8.31 6.62
C GLY A 234 12.40 9.38 7.64
N GLY A 235 13.64 9.36 8.14
CA GLY A 235 14.17 10.36 9.05
C GLY A 235 14.27 11.76 8.42
N ILE A 236 14.74 11.85 7.18
CA ILE A 236 14.76 13.12 6.42
C ILE A 236 13.33 13.62 6.20
N THR A 237 12.43 12.73 5.80
CA THR A 237 11.02 13.08 5.57
C THR A 237 10.34 13.59 6.86
N TYR A 238 10.65 12.99 8.01
CA TYR A 238 10.19 13.47 9.31
C TYR A 238 10.62 14.92 9.59
N ILE A 239 11.89 15.27 9.37
CA ILE A 239 12.41 16.62 9.59
C ILE A 239 11.72 17.63 8.65
N VAL A 240 11.56 17.26 7.37
CA VAL A 240 10.89 18.11 6.38
C VAL A 240 9.42 18.35 6.74
N LEU A 241 8.68 17.29 7.09
CA LEU A 241 7.27 17.45 7.47
C LEU A 241 7.11 18.28 8.76
N LEU A 242 7.99 18.08 9.73
CA LEU A 242 7.97 18.85 10.98
C LEU A 242 8.24 20.34 10.73
N THR A 243 9.25 20.67 9.92
CA THR A 243 9.60 22.06 9.59
C THR A 243 8.49 22.75 8.79
N LEU A 244 7.87 22.06 7.84
CA LEU A 244 6.70 22.55 7.10
C LEU A 244 5.52 22.83 8.03
N GLN A 245 5.25 21.93 8.99
CA GLN A 245 4.16 22.11 9.94
C GLN A 245 4.40 23.32 10.87
N ILE A 246 5.65 23.53 11.32
CA ILE A 246 6.04 24.69 12.13
C ILE A 246 5.96 26.00 11.31
N SER A 247 6.36 25.97 10.04
CA SER A 247 6.26 27.14 9.16
C SER A 247 4.81 27.54 8.93
N TRP A 248 3.93 26.56 8.70
CA TRP A 248 2.52 26.79 8.48
C TRP A 248 1.84 27.38 9.73
N THR A 249 2.14 26.89 10.93
CA THR A 249 1.58 27.45 12.17
C THR A 249 2.06 28.88 12.42
N LYS A 250 3.32 29.19 12.10
CA LYS A 250 3.83 30.57 12.15
C LYS A 250 3.07 31.48 11.18
N ASN A 251 2.93 31.12 9.91
CA ASN A 251 2.25 31.95 8.91
C ASN A 251 0.75 32.13 9.23
N SER A 252 0.10 31.12 9.79
CA SER A 252 -1.30 31.20 10.24
C SER A 252 -1.49 32.20 11.38
N MET A 253 -0.46 32.41 12.20
CA MET A 253 -0.44 33.39 13.28
C MET A 253 -0.24 34.84 12.78
N PHE A 254 0.30 35.02 11.57
CA PHE A 254 0.58 36.32 10.95
C PHE A 254 -0.48 36.81 9.95
N VAL A 255 -1.58 36.08 9.73
CA VAL A 255 -2.73 36.60 8.97
C VAL A 255 -3.63 37.40 9.92
N PRO A 256 -3.70 38.75 9.82
CA PRO A 256 -4.65 39.51 10.60
C PRO A 256 -6.06 39.19 10.08
N LYS A 257 -7.02 38.97 10.99
CA LYS A 257 -8.46 39.00 10.65
C LYS A 257 -8.72 40.32 9.90
N SER A 258 -8.99 40.24 8.60
CA SER A 258 -9.37 41.40 7.81
C SER A 258 -10.67 41.98 8.38
N GLN A 259 -10.62 43.26 8.75
CA GLN A 259 -11.75 44.09 9.16
C GLN A 259 -12.88 44.00 8.14
N ASN A 260 -14.03 43.45 8.53
CA ASN A 260 -15.29 43.81 7.89
C ASN A 260 -15.75 45.12 8.53
N MET A 261 -15.39 46.22 7.88
CA MET A 261 -16.06 47.52 8.03
C MET A 261 -17.55 47.33 7.72
N GLU A 262 -18.37 47.33 8.76
CA GLU A 262 -19.80 47.61 8.66
C GLU A 262 -19.97 49.09 8.29
N LYS A 263 -19.97 49.38 6.98
CA LYS A 263 -20.57 50.59 6.44
C LYS A 263 -22.05 50.29 6.20
N THR A 264 -22.88 50.66 7.16
CA THR A 264 -24.31 50.90 6.94
C THR A 264 -24.64 52.29 7.46
N SER A 265 -24.77 53.20 6.50
CA SER A 265 -25.50 54.46 6.64
C SER A 265 -26.82 54.24 7.35
N TYR A 266 -27.09 55.03 8.38
CA TYR A 266 -28.45 55.40 8.73
C TYR A 266 -28.56 56.93 8.66
N ASN A 267 -29.43 57.35 7.76
CA ASN A 267 -30.19 58.59 7.83
C ASN A 267 -30.99 58.63 9.14
#